data_AF-A0A958WHY1-F1
#
_entry.id   AF-A0A958WHY1-F1
#
_cell.length_a   1.000
_cell.length_b   1.000
_cell.length_c   1.000
_cell.angle_alpha   90.00
_cell.angle_beta   90.00
_cell.angle_gamma   90.00
#
_symmetry.space_group_name_H-M   'P 1'
#
loop_
_entity.id
_entity.type
_entity.pdbx_description
1 polymer ?
#
loop_
_entity_poly.entity_id
_entity_poly.type
_entity_poly.pdbx_seq_one_letter_code
_entity_poly.pdbx_strand_id
1 'polypeptide(L)'
;MLSYQHGYHAGGPADLHKHAALAELLALLTAKSRGISYVETHAGRGRYDLAAPEALKTGEAAAGIGRLAPDPATPFGRAVLR
;
A
#
# COMPACT_ATOMS: atom_id res chain seq x y z
N MET A 1 -7.43 -13.83 19.58
CA MET A 1 -6.35 -12.82 19.60
C MET A 1 -5.48 -13.07 18.37
N LEU A 2 -5.55 -12.23 17.35
CA LEU A 2 -4.65 -12.34 16.20
C LEU A 2 -3.38 -11.56 16.57
N SER A 3 -2.24 -12.26 16.65
CA SER A 3 -0.95 -11.66 17.06
C SER A 3 -0.38 -10.70 16.02
N TYR A 4 -0.77 -10.87 14.75
CA TYR A 4 -0.33 -9.99 13.67
C TYR A 4 -1.19 -8.72 13.60
N GLN A 5 -0.52 -7.57 13.63
CA GLN A 5 -1.13 -6.26 13.41
C GLN A 5 -0.35 -5.55 12.31
N HIS A 6 -1.02 -5.28 11.19
CA HIS A 6 -0.34 -4.72 10.02
C HIS A 6 0.26 -3.32 10.27
N GLY A 7 -0.21 -2.59 11.30
CA GLY A 7 0.36 -1.29 11.67
C GLY A 7 1.85 -1.33 12.03
N TYR A 8 2.38 -2.46 12.49
CA TYR A 8 3.82 -2.65 12.72
C TYR A 8 4.63 -2.80 11.42
N HIS A 9 3.99 -2.95 10.27
CA HIS A 9 4.67 -3.22 8.98
C HIS A 9 4.21 -2.25 7.88
N ALA A 10 3.30 -1.35 8.21
CA ALA A 10 2.66 -0.46 7.25
C ALA A 10 3.70 0.41 6.55
N GLY A 11 3.63 0.45 5.23
CA GLY A 11 4.57 1.22 4.40
C GLY A 11 5.97 0.61 4.28
N GLY A 12 6.20 -0.60 4.79
CA GLY A 12 7.47 -1.32 4.60
C GLY A 12 7.71 -1.75 3.13
N PRO A 13 8.88 -2.36 2.83
CA PRO A 13 9.21 -2.81 1.47
C PRO A 13 8.21 -3.80 0.86
N ALA A 14 7.61 -4.66 1.68
CA ALA A 14 6.58 -5.59 1.22
C ALA A 14 5.30 -4.86 0.78
N ASP A 15 4.94 -3.76 1.45
CA ASP A 15 3.81 -2.92 1.07
C ASP A 15 4.06 -2.18 -0.23
N LEU A 16 5.28 -1.68 -0.46
CA LEU A 16 5.66 -1.12 -1.75
C LEU A 16 5.46 -2.13 -2.88
N HIS A 17 5.99 -3.35 -2.72
CA HIS A 17 5.89 -4.39 -3.74
C HIS A 17 4.43 -4.76 -4.04
N LYS A 18 3.65 -5.06 -2.99
CA LYS A 18 2.26 -5.53 -3.16
C LYS A 18 1.35 -4.43 -3.72
N HIS A 19 1.50 -3.18 -3.27
CA HIS A 19 0.66 -2.08 -3.72
C HIS A 19 1.07 -1.56 -5.10
N ALA A 20 2.35 -1.64 -5.47
CA ALA A 20 2.77 -1.35 -6.84
C ALA A 20 2.14 -2.32 -7.83
N ALA A 21 2.21 -3.63 -7.54
CA ALA A 21 1.57 -4.65 -8.36
C ALA A 21 0.04 -4.48 -8.42
N LEU A 22 -0.61 -4.17 -7.29
CA LEU A 22 -2.04 -3.92 -7.23
C LEU A 22 -2.45 -2.69 -8.06
N ALA A 23 -1.69 -1.59 -7.98
CA ALA A 23 -1.98 -0.38 -8.73
C ALA A 23 -1.89 -0.61 -10.24
N GLU A 24 -0.89 -1.34 -10.70
CA GLU A 24 -0.75 -1.74 -12.11
C GLU A 24 -1.90 -2.65 -12.55
N LEU A 25 -2.22 -3.67 -11.75
CA LEU A 25 -3.32 -4.59 -12.04
C LEU A 25 -4.65 -3.84 -12.18
N LEU A 26 -4.94 -2.92 -11.25
CA LEU A 26 -6.15 -2.12 -11.30
C LEU A 26 -6.16 -1.18 -12.51
N ALA A 27 -5.04 -0.54 -12.85
CA ALA A 27 -4.94 0.28 -14.05
C ALA A 27 -5.23 -0.52 -15.33
N LEU A 28 -4.70 -1.74 -15.43
CA LEU A 28 -4.93 -2.63 -16.56
C LEU A 28 -6.37 -3.15 -16.63
N LEU A 29 -6.93 -3.60 -15.51
CA LEU A 29 -8.30 -4.13 -15.45
C LEU A 29 -9.36 -3.04 -15.72
N THR A 30 -9.05 -1.79 -15.40
CA THR A 30 -9.95 -0.63 -15.63
C THR A 30 -9.69 0.11 -16.94
N ALA A 31 -8.77 -0.35 -17.78
CA ALA A 31 -8.49 0.24 -19.09
C ALA A 31 -9.70 0.18 -20.05
N LYS A 32 -10.66 -0.73 -19.80
CA LYS A 32 -11.93 -0.81 -20.51
C LYS A 32 -13.05 -0.21 -19.65
N SER A 33 -14.04 0.41 -20.29
CA SER A 33 -15.19 1.03 -19.63
C SER A 33 -16.20 0.04 -18.99
N ARG A 34 -15.79 -1.20 -18.72
CA ARG A 34 -16.61 -2.21 -18.03
C ARG A 34 -16.23 -2.21 -16.56
N GLY A 35 -17.24 -2.12 -15.69
CA GLY A 35 -17.03 -2.23 -14.25
C GLY A 35 -16.42 -3.57 -13.83
N ILE A 36 -15.65 -3.53 -12.74
CA ILE A 36 -15.06 -4.72 -12.10
C ILE A 36 -15.53 -4.79 -10.64
N SER A 37 -15.55 -6.00 -10.09
CA SER A 37 -15.67 -6.21 -8.65
C SER A 37 -14.28 -6.47 -8.06
N TYR A 38 -13.95 -5.77 -6.98
CA TYR A 38 -12.71 -5.97 -6.22
C TYR A 38 -13.05 -6.62 -4.87
N VAL A 39 -12.37 -7.72 -4.54
CA VAL A 39 -12.56 -8.45 -3.29
C VAL A 39 -11.20 -8.64 -2.63
N GLU A 40 -11.07 -8.19 -1.39
CA GLU A 40 -9.85 -8.31 -0.59
C GLU A 40 -10.14 -9.12 0.66
N THR A 41 -9.56 -10.32 0.76
CA THR A 41 -9.86 -11.27 1.84
C THR A 41 -9.30 -10.83 3.19
N HIS A 42 -8.25 -10.00 3.19
CA HIS A 42 -7.54 -9.53 4.37
C HIS A 42 -7.24 -8.02 4.27
N ALA A 43 -8.29 -7.19 4.14
CA ALA A 43 -8.17 -5.75 3.88
C ALA A 43 -7.54 -4.91 5.01
N GLY A 44 -7.37 -5.49 6.21
CA GLY A 44 -6.88 -4.74 7.37
C GLY A 44 -7.82 -3.60 7.75
N ARG A 45 -7.27 -2.43 8.12
CA ARG A 45 -8.05 -1.24 8.52
C ARG A 45 -8.11 -0.15 7.43
N GLY A 46 -7.58 -0.42 6.25
CA GLY A 46 -7.51 0.54 5.13
C GLY A 46 -6.36 1.55 5.22
N ARG A 47 -6.27 2.36 6.27
CA ARG A 47 -5.20 3.37 6.45
C ARG A 47 -4.46 3.20 7.77
N TYR A 48 -3.16 3.48 7.73
CA TYR A 48 -2.28 3.38 8.89
C TYR A 48 -1.53 4.69 9.08
N ASP A 49 -1.51 5.18 10.32
CA ASP A 49 -0.70 6.33 10.70
C ASP A 49 0.74 5.85 10.95
N LEU A 50 1.68 6.34 10.13
CA LEU A 50 3.09 5.97 10.22
C LEU A 50 3.82 6.66 11.37
N ALA A 51 3.18 7.62 12.04
CA ALA A 51 3.65 8.23 13.29
C ALA A 51 3.11 7.51 14.54
N ALA A 52 2.25 6.51 14.38
CA ALA A 52 1.70 5.75 15.51
C ALA A 52 2.78 4.91 16.23
N PRO A 53 2.62 4.63 17.55
CA PRO A 53 3.59 3.86 18.32
C PRO A 53 3.96 2.50 17.72
N GLU A 54 2.98 1.81 17.11
CA GLU A 54 3.19 0.51 16.49
C GLU A 54 4.09 0.60 15.25
N ALA A 55 3.88 1.60 14.39
CA ALA A 55 4.68 1.82 13.19
C ALA A 55 6.12 2.24 13.56
N LEU A 56 6.26 3.10 14.57
CA LEU A 56 7.57 3.55 15.07
C LEU A 56 8.36 2.43 15.75
N LYS A 57 7.70 1.42 16.31
CA LYS A 57 8.37 0.32 17.01
C LYS A 57 9.29 -0.50 16.08
N THR A 58 8.89 -0.71 14.83
CA THR A 58 9.68 -1.43 13.83
C THR A 58 10.41 -0.49 12.88
N GLY A 59 9.80 0.68 12.58
CA GLY A 59 10.36 1.67 11.67
C GLY A 59 10.43 1.20 10.20
N GLU A 60 9.71 0.13 9.81
CA GLU A 60 9.82 -0.45 8.46
C GLU A 60 9.48 0.56 7.35
N ALA A 61 8.57 1.50 7.62
CA ALA A 61 8.21 2.57 6.70
C ALA A 61 9.42 3.40 6.23
N ALA A 62 10.43 3.61 7.08
CA ALA A 62 11.64 4.36 6.73
C ALA A 62 12.51 3.63 5.71
N ALA A 63 12.44 2.30 5.64
CA ALA A 63 13.11 1.48 4.63
C ALA A 63 12.23 1.23 3.40
N GLY A 64 10.90 1.40 3.53
CA GLY A 64 9.93 1.31 2.45
C GLY A 64 9.54 2.68 1.91
N ILE A 65 8.30 3.10 2.19
CA ILE A 65 7.69 4.31 1.61
C ILE A 65 8.51 5.58 1.84
N GLY A 66 9.26 5.69 2.94
CA GLY A 66 10.14 6.81 3.22
C GLY A 66 11.34 6.96 2.26
N ARG A 67 11.67 5.92 1.48
CA ARG A 67 12.70 5.96 0.42
C ARG A 67 12.11 6.04 -0.99
N LEU A 68 10.79 5.97 -1.13
CA LEU A 68 10.15 6.01 -2.43
C LEU A 68 10.29 7.42 -3.03
N ALA A 69 10.85 7.49 -4.24
CA ALA A 69 10.70 8.64 -5.12
C ALA A 69 9.53 8.35 -6.08
N PRO A 70 8.31 8.85 -5.81
CA PRO A 70 7.14 8.48 -6.60
C PRO A 70 7.20 9.09 -8.00
N ASP A 71 7.02 8.25 -9.03
CA ASP A 71 6.89 8.68 -10.42
C ASP A 71 5.39 8.83 -10.79
N PRO A 72 4.88 10.05 -11.03
CA PRO A 72 3.48 10.28 -11.40
C PRO A 72 3.08 9.65 -12.75
N ALA A 73 4.03 9.21 -13.58
CA ALA A 73 3.74 8.44 -14.78
C ALA A 73 3.22 7.02 -14.45
N THR A 74 3.59 6.46 -13.28
CA THR A 74 3.14 5.12 -12.85
C THR A 74 1.81 5.17 -12.08
N PRO A 75 0.93 4.16 -12.21
CA PRO A 75 -0.27 4.02 -11.38
C PRO A 75 0.01 4.09 -9.88
N PHE A 76 1.08 3.42 -9.41
CA PHE A 76 1.43 3.42 -8.00
C PHE A 76 1.92 4.81 -7.53
N GLY A 77 2.78 5.47 -8.31
CA GLY A 77 3.22 6.83 -8.00
C GLY A 77 2.07 7.84 -7.93
N ARG A 78 1.07 7.74 -8.81
CA ARG A 78 -0.17 8.55 -8.69
C ARG A 78 -0.97 8.24 -7.43
N ALA A 79 -1.00 6.98 -7.00
CA ALA A 79 -1.78 6.58 -5.83
C ALA A 79 -1.18 7.13 -4.53
N VAL A 80 0.15 7.15 -4.40
CA VAL A 80 0.84 7.63 -3.19
C VAL A 80 0.95 9.15 -3.09
N LEU A 81 0.77 9.87 -4.20
CA LEU A 81 0.80 11.35 -4.26
C LEU A 81 -0.56 12.01 -3.95
N ARG A 82 -1.60 11.22 -3.68
CA ARG A 82 -2.96 11.69 -3.35
C ARG A 82 -3.21 11.67 -1.84
#